data_AF-A0A9X0CFZ4-F1
#
_entry.id   AF-A0A9X0CFZ4-F1
#
_cell.length_a   1.000
_cell.length_b   1.000
_cell.length_c   1.000
_cell.angle_alpha   90.00
_cell.angle_beta   90.00
_cell.angle_gamma   90.00
#
_symmetry.space_group_name_H-M   'P 1'
#
loop_
_entity.id
_entity.type
_entity.pdbx_description
1 polymer ?
#
loop_
_entity_poly.entity_id
_entity_poly.type
_entity_poly.pdbx_seq_one_letter_code
_entity_poly.pdbx_strand_id
1 'polypeptide(L)'
;MFLLVQELSTLHDRHLNRPTLDDSVDEEQTIEITTKEITQLFHQCQGSIQRIGRQSRGASKQEQRLLRNVMSSLAVSLQDLSTNFRKGQSSYLKRLKNREERERQYFDTGLPATSSALMNEDVVEDDELYDRGFTSDQMRLAEENTAVIEHREKEIQSIVQSISELNEIFRDLATMIVEQGSILDRIDYNVEQAAVKVEEGLEQLRKGEKHQKASRKMLCIIFLAIVVIIMLLALVITKAN
;
A
#
# COMPACT_ATOMS: atom_id res chain seq x y z
N MET A 1 4.22 -3.41 -8.42
CA MET A 1 3.08 -3.66 -7.52
C MET A 1 1.73 -3.51 -8.22
N PHE A 2 1.32 -2.33 -8.72
CA PHE A 2 0.01 -2.16 -9.37
C PHE A 2 -0.25 -3.16 -10.53
N LEU A 3 0.74 -3.33 -11.43
CA LEU A 3 0.65 -4.30 -12.53
C LEU A 3 0.49 -5.74 -12.04
N LEU A 4 1.24 -6.14 -10.99
CA LEU A 4 1.13 -7.48 -10.40
C LEU A 4 -0.25 -7.71 -9.77
N VAL A 5 -0.85 -6.70 -9.13
CA VAL A 5 -2.21 -6.81 -8.58
C VAL A 5 -3.23 -6.98 -9.71
N GLN A 6 -3.05 -6.29 -10.83
CA GLN A 6 -3.92 -6.43 -12.00
C GLN A 6 -3.76 -7.80 -12.66
N GLU A 7 -2.52 -8.27 -12.82
CA GLU A 7 -2.19 -9.60 -13.33
C GLU A 7 -2.80 -10.69 -12.44
N LEU A 8 -2.65 -10.58 -11.12
CA LEU A 8 -3.26 -11.50 -10.17
C LEU A 8 -4.79 -11.54 -10.30
N SER A 9 -5.43 -10.38 -10.50
CA SER A 9 -6.87 -10.33 -10.75
C SER A 9 -7.27 -11.10 -12.02
N THR A 10 -6.47 -11.00 -13.09
CA THR A 10 -6.74 -11.76 -14.33
C THR A 10 -6.52 -13.26 -14.14
N LEU A 11 -5.51 -13.65 -13.35
CA LEU A 11 -5.26 -15.05 -12.99
C LEU A 11 -6.40 -15.62 -12.15
N HIS A 12 -6.88 -14.87 -11.15
CA HIS A 12 -8.04 -15.26 -10.33
C HIS A 12 -9.29 -15.48 -11.18
N ASP A 13 -9.59 -14.59 -12.12
CA ASP A 13 -10.76 -14.75 -12.99
C ASP A 13 -10.61 -15.93 -13.96
N ARG A 14 -9.41 -16.16 -14.48
CA ARG A 14 -9.13 -17.32 -15.34
C ARG A 14 -9.31 -18.64 -14.57
N HIS A 15 -8.74 -18.73 -13.37
CA HIS A 15 -8.82 -19.91 -12.52
C HIS A 15 -10.25 -20.22 -12.07
N LEU A 16 -11.05 -19.20 -11.72
CA LEU A 16 -12.44 -19.40 -11.29
C LEU A 16 -13.38 -19.86 -12.41
N ASN A 17 -13.08 -19.52 -13.67
CA ASN A 17 -13.93 -19.81 -14.82
C ASN A 17 -13.56 -21.11 -15.54
N ARG A 18 -12.55 -21.84 -15.06
CA ARG A 18 -12.06 -23.05 -15.75
C ARG A 18 -13.01 -24.26 -15.58
N PRO A 19 -13.11 -25.14 -16.60
CA PRO A 19 -13.77 -26.43 -16.47
C PRO A 19 -13.04 -27.33 -15.46
N THR A 20 -13.78 -28.17 -14.74
CA THR A 20 -13.29 -29.01 -13.63
C THR A 20 -12.25 -30.09 -14.01
N LEU A 21 -12.00 -30.31 -15.31
CA LEU A 21 -11.14 -31.38 -15.84
C LEU A 21 -9.76 -30.89 -16.31
N ASP A 22 -9.42 -29.61 -16.10
CA ASP A 22 -8.13 -29.04 -16.50
C ASP A 22 -7.20 -28.93 -15.28
N ASP A 23 -6.24 -29.86 -15.17
CA ASP A 23 -5.20 -29.93 -14.15
C ASP A 23 -4.12 -28.87 -14.39
N SER A 24 -4.46 -27.60 -14.19
CA SER A 24 -3.50 -26.50 -14.29
C SER A 24 -2.91 -26.14 -12.92
N VAL A 25 -2.20 -27.10 -12.30
CA VAL A 25 -1.38 -26.88 -11.07
C VAL A 25 -0.48 -25.65 -11.23
N ASP A 26 -0.01 -25.40 -12.46
CA ASP A 26 0.80 -24.25 -12.83
C ASP A 26 0.13 -22.90 -12.54
N GLU A 27 -1.19 -22.78 -12.73
CA GLU A 27 -1.92 -21.54 -12.48
C GLU A 27 -2.08 -21.25 -10.99
N GLU A 28 -2.38 -22.30 -10.21
CA GLU A 28 -2.47 -22.22 -8.74
C GLU A 28 -1.12 -21.82 -8.14
N GLN A 29 -0.04 -22.45 -8.63
CA GLN A 29 1.31 -22.11 -8.24
C GLN A 29 1.67 -20.66 -8.63
N THR A 30 1.24 -20.20 -9.81
CA THR A 30 1.47 -18.82 -10.24
C THR A 30 0.72 -17.83 -9.35
N ILE A 31 -0.55 -18.09 -9.03
CA ILE A 31 -1.35 -17.28 -8.09
C ILE A 31 -0.68 -17.21 -6.73
N GLU A 32 -0.17 -18.32 -6.21
CA GLU A 32 0.52 -18.37 -4.92
C GLU A 32 1.82 -17.54 -4.94
N ILE A 33 2.65 -17.70 -5.98
CA ILE A 33 3.90 -16.95 -6.15
C ILE A 33 3.64 -15.46 -6.25
N THR A 34 2.72 -15.04 -7.13
CA THR A 34 2.38 -13.62 -7.31
C THR A 34 1.76 -13.03 -6.05
N THR A 35 0.92 -13.78 -5.33
CA THR A 35 0.37 -13.35 -4.04
C THR A 35 1.48 -13.11 -3.01
N LYS A 36 2.42 -14.06 -2.87
CA LYS A 36 3.58 -13.91 -1.98
C LYS A 36 4.46 -12.73 -2.37
N GLU A 37 4.73 -12.53 -3.66
CA GLU A 37 5.52 -11.41 -4.15
C GLU A 37 4.87 -10.07 -3.80
N ILE A 38 3.55 -9.94 -4.02
CA ILE A 38 2.82 -8.73 -3.67
C ILE A 38 2.89 -8.45 -2.16
N THR A 39 2.70 -9.47 -1.32
CA THR A 39 2.79 -9.33 0.14
C THR A 39 4.21 -8.93 0.59
N GLN A 40 5.26 -9.51 -0.01
CA GLN A 40 6.63 -9.10 0.23
C GLN A 40 6.88 -7.64 -0.15
N LEU A 41 6.35 -7.19 -1.29
CA LEU A 41 6.44 -5.80 -1.71
C LEU A 41 5.72 -4.87 -0.70
N PHE A 42 4.58 -5.27 -0.13
CA PHE A 42 3.93 -4.49 0.93
C PHE A 42 4.82 -4.32 2.16
N HIS A 43 5.48 -5.38 2.62
CA HIS A 43 6.44 -5.31 3.73
C HIS A 43 7.66 -4.44 3.38
N GLN A 44 8.20 -4.54 2.17
CA GLN A 44 9.31 -3.70 1.72
C GLN A 44 8.94 -2.21 1.69
N CYS A 45 7.73 -1.89 1.21
CA CYS A 45 7.20 -0.53 1.23
C CYS A 45 7.01 -0.05 2.67
N GLN A 46 6.37 -0.84 3.54
CA GLN A 46 6.20 -0.53 4.96
C GLN A 46 7.55 -0.25 5.64
N GLY A 47 8.54 -1.14 5.48
CA GLY A 47 9.87 -0.98 6.06
C GLY A 47 10.60 0.25 5.53
N SER A 48 10.41 0.58 4.24
CA SER A 48 10.97 1.80 3.64
C SER A 48 10.35 3.06 4.23
N ILE A 49 9.04 3.09 4.44
CA ILE A 49 8.32 4.20 5.08
C ILE A 49 8.80 4.38 6.54
N GLN A 50 8.90 3.28 7.31
CA GLN A 50 9.40 3.33 8.69
C GLN A 50 10.85 3.83 8.78
N ARG A 51 11.70 3.44 7.82
CA ARG A 51 13.10 3.90 7.74
C ARG A 51 13.18 5.41 7.50
N ILE A 52 12.34 5.96 6.63
CA ILE A 52 12.22 7.42 6.43
C ILE A 52 11.82 8.11 7.73
N GLY A 53 10.86 7.54 8.48
CA GLY A 53 10.47 8.04 9.79
C GLY A 53 11.61 8.07 10.81
N ARG A 54 12.46 7.03 10.85
CA ARG A 54 13.65 6.99 11.72
C ARG A 54 14.70 8.03 11.32
N GLN A 55 14.96 8.19 10.03
CA GLN A 55 15.91 9.18 9.50
C GLN A 55 15.47 10.62 9.77
N SER A 56 14.15 10.88 9.77
CA SER A 56 13.58 12.19 10.10
C SER A 56 14.08 12.71 11.46
N ARG A 57 14.29 11.85 12.47
CA ARG A 57 14.69 12.29 13.82
C ARG A 57 16.04 13.03 13.88
N GLY A 58 16.96 12.77 12.96
CA GLY A 58 18.27 13.43 12.88
C GLY A 58 18.34 14.63 11.93
N ALA A 59 17.27 14.91 11.20
CA ALA A 59 17.22 15.92 10.16
C ALA A 59 16.91 17.33 10.70
N SER A 60 17.14 18.36 9.88
CA SER A 60 16.78 19.74 10.22
C SER A 60 15.25 19.88 10.43
N LYS A 61 14.80 20.92 11.14
CA LYS A 61 13.35 21.14 11.38
C LYS A 61 12.52 21.24 10.09
N GLN A 62 13.07 21.85 9.03
CA GLN A 62 12.39 21.96 7.74
C GLN A 62 12.33 20.61 7.02
N GLU A 63 13.44 19.86 7.03
CA GLU A 63 13.55 18.54 6.44
C GLU A 63 12.65 17.52 7.16
N GLN A 64 12.58 17.58 8.49
CA GLN A 64 11.65 16.78 9.31
C GLN A 64 10.19 16.94 8.89
N ARG A 65 9.77 18.16 8.57
CA ARG A 65 8.40 18.44 8.13
C ARG A 65 8.15 17.87 6.72
N LEU A 66 9.13 18.03 5.83
CA LEU A 66 9.04 17.52 4.46
C LEU A 66 8.98 15.98 4.44
N LEU A 67 9.85 15.33 5.22
CA LEU A 67 9.88 13.86 5.36
C LEU A 67 8.60 13.30 5.98
N ARG A 68 7.98 13.98 6.94
CA ARG A 68 6.66 13.60 7.46
C ARG A 68 5.58 13.65 6.38
N ASN A 69 5.54 14.71 5.59
CA ASN A 69 4.56 14.82 4.49
C ASN A 69 4.71 13.69 3.47
N VAL A 70 5.95 13.37 3.08
CA VAL A 70 6.25 12.25 2.18
C VAL A 70 5.82 10.92 2.81
N MET A 71 6.21 10.68 4.07
CA MET A 71 5.89 9.46 4.81
C MET A 71 4.37 9.22 4.87
N SER A 72 3.59 10.25 5.19
CA SER A 72 2.16 10.10 5.28
C SER A 72 1.48 9.94 3.91
N SER A 73 1.92 10.65 2.88
CA SER A 73 1.40 10.45 1.51
C SER A 73 1.64 9.03 1.02
N LEU A 74 2.85 8.50 1.26
CA LEU A 74 3.20 7.11 0.95
C LEU A 74 2.38 6.11 1.77
N ALA A 75 2.17 6.37 3.07
CA ALA A 75 1.38 5.51 3.93
C ALA A 75 -0.09 5.42 3.49
N VAL A 76 -0.71 6.55 3.09
CA VAL A 76 -2.08 6.59 2.55
C VAL A 76 -2.17 5.80 1.25
N SER A 77 -1.25 6.04 0.31
CA SER A 77 -1.20 5.31 -0.97
C SER A 77 -1.04 3.80 -0.77
N LEU A 78 -0.17 3.39 0.17
CA LEU A 78 0.04 1.98 0.51
C LEU A 78 -1.20 1.37 1.19
N GLN A 79 -1.91 2.15 2.02
CA GLN A 79 -3.16 1.74 2.66
C GLN A 79 -4.29 1.53 1.65
N ASP A 80 -4.43 2.40 0.66
CA ASP A 80 -5.40 2.26 -0.43
C ASP A 80 -5.11 1.01 -1.26
N LEU A 81 -3.84 0.78 -1.60
CA LEU A 81 -3.42 -0.38 -2.36
C LEU A 81 -3.63 -1.69 -1.58
N SER A 82 -3.30 -1.72 -0.28
CA SER A 82 -3.58 -2.86 0.61
C SER A 82 -5.08 -3.14 0.71
N THR A 83 -5.90 -2.09 0.82
CA THR A 83 -7.36 -2.22 0.86
C THR A 83 -7.91 -2.83 -0.43
N ASN A 84 -7.44 -2.38 -1.58
CA ASN A 84 -7.85 -2.91 -2.88
C ASN A 84 -7.43 -4.37 -3.05
N PHE A 85 -6.19 -4.70 -2.70
CA PHE A 85 -5.71 -6.08 -2.76
C PHE A 85 -6.49 -7.03 -1.84
N ARG A 86 -6.72 -6.64 -0.57
CA ARG A 86 -7.52 -7.44 0.38
C ARG A 86 -8.95 -7.66 -0.09
N LYS A 87 -9.58 -6.65 -0.71
CA LYS A 87 -10.90 -6.79 -1.34
C LYS A 87 -10.86 -7.80 -2.48
N GLY A 88 -9.84 -7.74 -3.34
CA GLY A 88 -9.62 -8.71 -4.41
C GLY A 88 -9.47 -10.13 -3.89
N GLN A 89 -8.59 -10.35 -2.91
CA GLN A 89 -8.38 -11.65 -2.25
C GLN A 89 -9.64 -12.17 -1.56
N SER A 90 -10.38 -11.30 -0.85
CA SER A 90 -11.64 -11.70 -0.19
C SER A 90 -12.72 -12.09 -1.20
N SER A 91 -12.80 -11.37 -2.33
CA SER A 91 -13.72 -11.70 -3.43
C SER A 91 -13.36 -13.04 -4.07
N TYR A 92 -12.07 -13.25 -4.37
CA TYR A 92 -11.55 -14.51 -4.90
C TYR A 92 -11.86 -15.68 -3.96
N LEU A 93 -11.51 -15.55 -2.67
CA LEU A 93 -11.78 -16.56 -1.64
C LEU A 93 -13.27 -16.91 -1.55
N LYS A 94 -14.15 -15.89 -1.58
CA LYS A 94 -15.61 -16.11 -1.53
C LYS A 94 -16.09 -16.88 -2.77
N ARG A 95 -15.59 -16.52 -3.96
CA ARG A 95 -15.96 -17.22 -5.20
C ARG A 95 -15.42 -18.64 -5.25
N LEU A 96 -14.21 -18.87 -4.73
CA LEU A 96 -13.59 -20.19 -4.62
C LEU A 96 -14.41 -21.10 -3.69
N LYS A 97 -14.76 -20.64 -2.49
CA LYS A 97 -15.62 -21.38 -1.55
C LYS A 97 -17.00 -21.69 -2.13
N ASN A 98 -17.64 -20.70 -2.77
CA ASN A 98 -18.94 -20.92 -3.43
C ASN A 98 -18.86 -21.94 -4.59
N ARG A 99 -17.71 -22.06 -5.26
CA ARG A 99 -17.49 -23.09 -6.29
C ARG A 99 -17.36 -24.47 -5.64
N GLU A 100 -16.57 -24.59 -4.57
CA GLU A 100 -16.38 -25.84 -3.83
C GLU A 100 -17.70 -26.35 -3.21
N GLU A 101 -18.50 -25.47 -2.58
CA GLU A 101 -19.80 -25.84 -2.01
C GLU A 101 -20.75 -26.43 -3.07
N ARG A 102 -20.77 -25.83 -4.27
CA ARG A 102 -21.56 -26.37 -5.39
C ARG A 102 -21.04 -27.72 -5.86
N GLU A 103 -19.72 -27.88 -6.01
CA GLU A 103 -19.10 -29.15 -6.42
C GLU A 103 -19.34 -30.27 -5.40
N ARG A 104 -19.22 -29.99 -4.10
CA ARG A 104 -19.55 -30.94 -3.02
C ARG A 104 -21.01 -31.38 -3.07
N GLN A 105 -21.94 -30.46 -3.33
CA GLN A 105 -23.36 -30.78 -3.36
C GLN A 105 -23.73 -31.77 -4.49
N TYR A 106 -23.02 -31.74 -5.63
CA TYR A 106 -23.20 -32.73 -6.69
C TYR A 106 -22.60 -34.10 -6.35
N PHE A 107 -21.49 -34.14 -5.62
CA PHE A 107 -20.80 -35.40 -5.26
C PHE A 107 -21.45 -36.13 -4.07
N ASP A 108 -21.94 -35.40 -3.07
CA ASP A 108 -22.62 -35.95 -1.88
C ASP A 108 -24.00 -36.56 -2.21
N THR A 109 -24.62 -36.12 -3.31
CA THR A 109 -25.88 -36.73 -3.82
C THR A 109 -25.62 -37.98 -4.68
N GLY A 110 -24.37 -38.25 -5.06
CA GLY A 110 -23.97 -39.31 -5.98
C GLY A 110 -23.40 -40.58 -5.32
N LEU A 111 -23.02 -40.52 -4.05
CA LEU A 111 -22.83 -41.71 -3.22
C LEU A 111 -24.06 -41.86 -2.34
N PRO A 112 -24.77 -42.99 -2.37
CA PRO A 112 -25.82 -43.21 -1.41
C PRO A 112 -25.19 -43.12 -0.02
N ALA A 113 -25.87 -42.42 0.89
CA ALA A 113 -25.57 -42.34 2.31
C ALA A 113 -25.69 -43.73 2.99
N THR A 114 -24.98 -44.75 2.50
CA THR A 114 -24.99 -46.11 3.02
C THR A 114 -24.26 -46.23 4.34
N SER A 115 -23.47 -45.24 4.75
CA SER A 115 -22.78 -45.27 6.04
C SER A 115 -23.60 -44.70 7.20
N SER A 116 -24.62 -43.87 6.95
CA SER A 116 -25.48 -43.30 8.00
C SER A 116 -26.90 -43.87 8.00
N ALA A 117 -27.39 -44.42 6.88
CA ALA A 117 -28.71 -45.05 6.81
C ALA A 117 -28.73 -46.52 7.33
N LEU A 118 -27.58 -47.19 7.44
CA LEU A 118 -27.48 -48.58 7.90
C LEU A 118 -27.46 -48.75 9.43
N MET A 119 -27.49 -47.66 10.20
CA MET A 119 -27.52 -47.70 11.67
C MET A 119 -28.95 -47.66 12.24
N ASN A 120 -29.97 -47.78 11.39
CA ASN A 120 -31.36 -47.57 11.79
C ASN A 120 -32.34 -48.55 11.11
N GLU A 121 -31.90 -49.76 10.81
CA GLU A 121 -32.81 -50.83 10.40
C GLU A 121 -32.74 -51.98 11.41
N ASP A 122 -33.91 -52.26 11.97
CA ASP A 122 -34.15 -53.21 13.04
C ASP A 122 -33.57 -54.59 12.74
N VAL A 123 -33.09 -55.21 13.82
CA VAL A 123 -32.55 -56.56 13.91
C VAL A 123 -33.49 -57.58 13.27
N VAL A 124 -33.03 -58.23 12.20
CA VAL A 124 -33.47 -59.58 11.83
C VAL A 124 -32.22 -60.42 11.60
N GLU A 125 -32.03 -61.39 12.47
CA GLU A 125 -30.98 -62.42 12.41
C GLU A 125 -31.07 -63.20 11.09
N ASP A 126 -30.04 -63.10 10.24
CA ASP A 126 -29.66 -64.18 9.33
C ASP A 126 -28.14 -64.17 9.10
N ASP A 127 -27.58 -65.38 9.09
CA ASP A 127 -26.21 -65.75 9.43
C ASP A 127 -25.25 -65.75 8.22
N GLU A 128 -25.07 -64.61 7.52
CA GLU A 128 -24.00 -64.46 6.50
C GLU A 128 -23.42 -63.04 6.45
N LEU A 129 -22.77 -62.61 7.54
CA LEU A 129 -22.02 -61.35 7.62
C LEU A 129 -20.59 -61.53 7.06
N TYR A 130 -20.46 -61.68 5.74
CA TYR A 130 -19.18 -61.54 5.04
C TYR A 130 -19.04 -60.14 4.42
N ASP A 131 -18.26 -59.31 5.12
CA ASP A 131 -17.32 -58.32 4.58
C ASP A 131 -17.67 -57.66 3.23
N ARG A 132 -18.63 -56.74 3.24
CA ARG A 132 -18.80 -55.79 2.14
C ARG A 132 -17.94 -54.54 2.40
N GLY A 133 -16.63 -54.73 2.52
CA GLY A 133 -15.65 -53.64 2.48
C GLY A 133 -15.76 -52.85 1.18
N PHE A 134 -15.39 -51.57 1.21
CA PHE A 134 -15.35 -50.69 0.03
C PHE A 134 -14.66 -51.40 -1.14
N THR A 135 -15.22 -51.30 -2.35
CA THR A 135 -14.56 -51.83 -3.55
C THR A 135 -13.24 -51.08 -3.78
N SER A 136 -12.19 -51.71 -4.30
CA SER A 136 -10.89 -51.05 -4.53
C SER A 136 -11.01 -49.75 -5.36
N ASP A 137 -11.98 -49.71 -6.28
CA ASP A 137 -12.31 -48.50 -7.04
C ASP A 137 -12.96 -47.39 -6.19
N GLN A 138 -13.80 -47.75 -5.22
CA GLN A 138 -14.39 -46.78 -4.28
C GLN A 138 -13.35 -46.23 -3.30
N MET A 139 -12.39 -47.06 -2.87
CA MET A 139 -11.30 -46.63 -2.01
C MET A 139 -10.33 -45.69 -2.75
N ARG A 140 -10.00 -45.99 -4.02
CA ARG A 140 -9.21 -45.10 -4.88
C ARG A 140 -9.91 -43.75 -5.14
N LEU A 141 -11.21 -43.77 -5.40
CA LEU A 141 -12.01 -42.54 -5.56
C LEU A 141 -12.06 -41.71 -4.28
N ALA A 142 -12.18 -42.36 -3.11
CA ALA A 142 -12.14 -41.69 -1.83
C ALA A 142 -10.77 -41.06 -1.55
N GLU A 143 -9.68 -41.78 -1.84
CA GLU A 143 -8.31 -41.27 -1.71
C GLU A 143 -8.02 -40.09 -2.64
N GLU A 144 -8.38 -40.18 -3.93
CA GLU A 144 -8.27 -39.08 -4.89
C GLU A 144 -9.08 -37.85 -4.45
N ASN A 145 -10.31 -38.05 -3.97
CA ASN A 145 -11.13 -36.97 -3.42
C ASN A 145 -10.50 -36.32 -2.18
N THR A 146 -9.93 -37.09 -1.25
CA THR A 146 -9.25 -36.54 -0.08
C THR A 146 -8.02 -35.70 -0.44
N ALA A 147 -7.22 -36.14 -1.42
CA ALA A 147 -6.04 -35.40 -1.86
C ALA A 147 -6.41 -34.05 -2.50
N VAL A 148 -7.49 -34.02 -3.30
CA VAL A 148 -8.01 -32.77 -3.89
C VAL A 148 -8.53 -31.81 -2.81
N ILE A 149 -9.25 -32.32 -1.81
CA ILE A 149 -9.74 -31.50 -0.68
C ILE A 149 -8.57 -30.89 0.10
N GLU A 150 -7.53 -31.67 0.41
CA GLU A 150 -6.35 -31.19 1.14
C GLU A 150 -5.61 -30.09 0.37
N HIS A 151 -5.47 -30.24 -0.95
CA HIS A 151 -4.86 -29.22 -1.81
C HIS A 151 -5.64 -27.91 -1.78
N ARG A 152 -6.98 -27.98 -1.86
CA ARG A 152 -7.86 -26.82 -1.80
C ARG A 152 -7.81 -26.11 -0.44
N GLU A 153 -7.72 -26.87 0.64
CA GLU A 153 -7.60 -26.31 1.99
C GLU A 153 -6.31 -25.50 2.13
N LYS A 154 -5.19 -25.99 1.58
CA LYS A 154 -3.91 -25.26 1.54
C LYS A 154 -3.99 -23.96 0.73
N GLU A 155 -4.66 -23.97 -0.42
CA GLU A 155 -4.88 -22.77 -1.24
C GLU A 155 -5.67 -21.71 -0.45
N ILE A 156 -6.78 -22.11 0.16
CA ILE A 156 -7.62 -21.25 1.01
C ILE A 156 -6.81 -20.69 2.18
N GLN A 157 -6.02 -21.53 2.85
CA GLN A 157 -5.20 -21.12 3.98
C GLN A 157 -4.16 -20.06 3.58
N SER A 158 -3.51 -20.22 2.43
CA SER A 158 -2.55 -19.26 1.89
C SER A 158 -3.19 -17.88 1.64
N ILE A 159 -4.39 -17.86 1.03
CA ILE A 159 -5.14 -16.63 0.81
C ILE A 159 -5.51 -15.95 2.12
N VAL A 160 -6.04 -16.70 3.09
CA VAL A 160 -6.42 -16.19 4.41
C VAL A 160 -5.20 -15.63 5.15
N GLN A 161 -4.07 -16.31 5.07
CA GLN A 161 -2.81 -15.85 5.65
C GLN A 161 -2.39 -14.51 5.02
N SER A 162 -2.42 -14.39 3.69
CA SER A 162 -2.08 -13.12 3.01
C SER A 162 -3.00 -11.97 3.44
N ILE A 163 -4.29 -12.22 3.63
CA ILE A 163 -5.26 -11.22 4.12
C ILE A 163 -4.94 -10.81 5.56
N SER A 164 -4.53 -11.76 6.40
CA SER A 164 -4.16 -11.53 7.79
C SER A 164 -2.89 -10.68 7.89
N GLU A 165 -1.83 -11.06 7.18
CA GLU A 165 -0.56 -10.33 7.13
C GLU A 165 -0.78 -8.87 6.67
N LEU A 166 -1.60 -8.65 5.65
CA LEU A 166 -1.92 -7.30 5.18
C LEU A 166 -2.78 -6.49 6.16
N ASN A 167 -3.56 -7.16 7.01
CA ASN A 167 -4.31 -6.48 8.07
C ASN A 167 -3.37 -5.95 9.16
N GLU A 168 -2.30 -6.67 9.48
CA GLU A 168 -1.25 -6.18 10.37
C GLU A 168 -0.55 -4.96 9.79
N ILE A 169 -0.11 -5.04 8.52
CA ILE A 169 0.49 -3.89 7.82
C ILE A 169 -0.47 -2.69 7.81
N PHE A 170 -1.76 -2.92 7.54
CA PHE A 170 -2.77 -1.87 7.54
C PHE A 170 -2.89 -1.16 8.90
N ARG A 171 -2.88 -1.90 10.00
CA ARG A 171 -2.94 -1.33 11.35
C ARG A 171 -1.71 -0.50 11.65
N ASP A 172 -0.53 -0.98 11.28
CA ASP A 172 0.74 -0.27 11.46
C ASP A 172 0.82 1.03 10.64
N LEU A 173 0.25 1.04 9.43
CA LEU A 173 0.18 2.24 8.61
C LEU A 173 -0.86 3.23 9.15
N ALA A 174 -2.00 2.73 9.63
CA ALA A 174 -3.05 3.56 10.22
C ALA A 174 -2.56 4.28 11.48
N THR A 175 -1.83 3.60 12.37
CA THR A 175 -1.22 4.24 13.55
C THR A 175 -0.21 5.32 13.14
N MET A 176 0.63 5.05 12.14
CA MET A 176 1.61 6.02 11.62
C MET A 176 0.95 7.28 11.02
N ILE A 177 -0.23 7.16 10.41
CA ILE A 177 -0.99 8.30 9.88
C ILE A 177 -1.65 9.09 11.01
N VAL A 178 -2.22 8.41 12.01
CA VAL A 178 -2.89 9.05 13.15
C VAL A 178 -1.89 9.85 14.00
N GLU A 179 -0.69 9.32 14.25
CA GLU A 179 0.37 10.00 15.01
C GLU A 179 0.89 11.29 14.33
N GLN A 180 0.70 11.44 13.02
CA GLN A 180 1.17 12.61 12.26
C GLN A 180 0.14 13.75 12.14
N GLY A 181 -1.11 13.56 12.57
CA GLY A 181 -2.20 14.52 12.39
C GLY A 181 -2.96 14.38 11.06
N SER A 182 -4.21 14.87 11.03
CA SER A 182 -5.13 14.66 9.91
C SER A 182 -4.62 15.28 8.59
N ILE A 183 -4.98 14.67 7.47
CA ILE A 183 -4.67 15.15 6.11
C ILE A 183 -5.14 16.60 5.88
N LEU A 184 -6.18 17.04 6.59
CA LEU A 184 -6.76 18.38 6.45
C LEU A 184 -5.83 19.51 6.93
N ASP A 185 -5.00 19.25 7.95
CA ASP A 185 -4.05 20.23 8.52
C ASP A 185 -2.96 20.67 7.52
N ARG A 186 -2.89 19.98 6.37
CA ARG A 186 -1.78 20.04 5.40
C ARG A 186 -2.02 20.96 4.22
N ILE A 187 -3.28 21.14 3.81
CA ILE A 187 -3.63 22.17 2.82
C ILE A 187 -3.40 23.52 3.46
N ASP A 188 -3.93 23.71 4.68
CA ASP A 188 -3.76 24.93 5.45
C ASP A 188 -2.27 25.20 5.71
N TYR A 189 -1.47 24.19 6.06
CA TYR A 189 -0.01 24.36 6.24
C TYR A 189 0.74 24.75 4.96
N ASN A 190 0.46 24.12 3.81
CA ASN A 190 1.15 24.47 2.56
C ASN A 190 0.76 25.87 2.06
N VAL A 191 -0.51 26.25 2.27
CA VAL A 191 -1.00 27.61 2.02
C VAL A 191 -0.33 28.61 2.97
N GLU A 192 -0.21 28.28 4.25
CA GLU A 192 0.44 29.12 5.25
C GLU A 192 1.94 29.29 4.98
N GLN A 193 2.65 28.23 4.60
CA GLN A 193 4.06 28.32 4.21
C GLN A 193 4.26 29.12 2.92
N ALA A 194 3.33 29.05 1.98
CA ALA A 194 3.36 29.90 0.79
C ALA A 194 3.14 31.37 1.18
N ALA A 195 2.19 31.64 2.08
CA ALA A 195 1.93 32.98 2.60
C ALA A 195 3.17 33.57 3.31
N VAL A 196 3.81 32.82 4.21
CA VAL A 196 5.03 33.24 4.92
C VAL A 196 6.16 33.58 3.94
N LYS A 197 6.42 32.72 2.94
CA LYS A 197 7.47 33.00 1.94
C LYS A 197 7.20 34.24 1.09
N VAL A 198 5.93 34.48 0.73
CA VAL A 198 5.53 35.69 0.00
C VAL A 198 5.73 36.93 0.87
N GLU A 199 5.40 36.86 2.16
CA GLU A 199 5.58 37.96 3.09
C GLU A 199 7.06 38.29 3.34
N GLU A 200 7.90 37.27 3.54
CA GLU A 200 9.36 37.44 3.63
C GLU A 200 9.94 38.06 2.35
N GLY A 201 9.49 37.60 1.18
CA GLY A 201 9.88 38.16 -0.11
C GLY A 201 9.48 39.64 -0.25
N LEU A 202 8.28 40.00 0.20
CA LEU A 202 7.80 41.38 0.23
C LEU A 202 8.66 42.26 1.15
N GLU A 203 9.05 41.76 2.32
CA GLU A 203 9.90 42.50 3.25
C GLU A 203 11.29 42.77 2.66
N GLN A 204 11.89 41.78 1.99
CA GLN A 204 13.16 41.94 1.29
C GLN A 204 13.06 42.96 0.16
N LEU A 205 11.97 42.95 -0.62
CA LEU A 205 11.71 43.96 -1.65
C LEU A 205 11.60 45.37 -1.04
N ARG A 206 10.88 45.52 0.08
CA ARG A 206 10.78 46.81 0.81
C ARG A 206 12.13 47.29 1.34
N LYS A 207 12.96 46.40 1.89
CA LYS A 207 14.32 46.73 2.33
C LYS A 207 15.18 47.19 1.16
N GLY A 208 15.10 46.49 0.03
CA GLY A 208 15.77 46.86 -1.22
C GLY A 208 15.34 48.24 -1.74
N GLU A 209 14.04 48.53 -1.75
CA GLU A 209 13.51 49.83 -2.18
C GLU A 209 14.00 50.98 -1.27
N LYS A 210 13.99 50.77 0.06
CA LYS A 210 14.53 51.74 1.03
C LYS A 210 16.02 52.00 0.80
N HIS A 211 16.81 50.95 0.59
CA HIS A 211 18.23 51.08 0.28
C HIS A 211 18.45 51.82 -1.04
N GLN A 212 17.67 51.53 -2.09
CA GLN A 212 17.76 52.21 -3.38
C GLN A 212 17.39 53.71 -3.29
N LYS A 213 16.39 54.07 -2.48
CA LYS A 213 16.04 55.49 -2.24
C LYS A 213 17.13 56.22 -1.46
N ALA A 214 17.74 55.57 -0.47
CA ALA A 214 18.82 56.15 0.32
C ALA A 214 20.10 56.32 -0.49
N SER A 215 20.46 55.35 -1.34
CA SER A 215 21.66 55.42 -2.18
C SER A 215 21.61 56.56 -3.19
N ARG A 216 20.42 56.90 -3.74
CA ARG A 216 20.25 58.08 -4.61
C ARG A 216 20.56 59.39 -3.89
N LYS A 217 20.12 59.54 -2.63
CA LYS A 217 20.41 60.72 -1.81
C LYS A 217 21.91 60.78 -1.46
N MET A 218 22.50 59.64 -1.10
CA MET A 218 23.93 59.52 -0.79
C MET A 218 24.80 59.90 -2.00
N LEU A 219 24.43 59.45 -3.21
CA LEU A 219 25.16 59.78 -4.45
C LEU A 219 25.12 61.29 -4.73
N CYS A 220 23.99 61.95 -4.49
CA CYS A 220 23.87 63.40 -4.64
C CYS A 220 24.74 64.17 -3.62
N ILE A 221 24.81 63.69 -2.37
CA ILE A 221 25.67 64.27 -1.32
C ILE A 221 27.15 64.12 -1.70
N ILE A 222 27.56 62.94 -2.16
CA ILE A 222 28.94 62.68 -2.61
C ILE A 222 29.29 63.57 -3.81
N PHE A 223 28.40 63.70 -4.79
CA PHE A 223 28.59 64.60 -5.93
C PHE A 223 28.77 66.06 -5.49
N LEU A 224 27.93 66.55 -4.58
CA LEU A 224 27.99 67.93 -4.09
C LEU A 224 29.28 68.18 -3.28
N ALA A 225 29.73 67.21 -2.48
CA ALA A 225 31.00 67.28 -1.75
C ALA A 225 32.21 67.39 -2.71
N ILE A 226 32.22 66.62 -3.80
CA ILE A 226 33.27 66.68 -4.83
C ILE A 226 33.32 68.07 -5.47
N VAL A 227 32.16 68.64 -5.83
CA VAL A 227 32.08 69.99 -6.42
C VAL A 227 32.63 71.06 -5.49
N VAL A 228 32.31 71.00 -4.19
CA VAL A 228 32.82 71.95 -3.19
C VAL A 228 34.34 71.84 -3.06
N ILE A 229 34.90 70.64 -3.03
CA ILE A 229 36.35 70.43 -2.96
C ILE A 229 37.04 71.06 -4.18
N ILE A 230 36.50 70.84 -5.39
CA ILE A 230 37.05 71.43 -6.62
C ILE A 230 37.04 72.96 -6.56
N MET A 231 35.93 73.55 -6.08
CA MET A 231 35.82 75.01 -5.93
C MET A 231 36.84 75.58 -4.92
N LEU A 232 37.06 74.89 -3.79
CA LEU A 232 38.05 75.29 -2.80
C LEU A 232 39.48 75.23 -3.37
N LEU A 233 39.81 74.16 -4.10
CA LEU A 233 41.11 74.03 -4.76
C LEU A 233 41.32 75.14 -5.80
N ALA A 234 40.30 75.45 -6.61
CA ALA A 234 40.36 76.54 -7.58
C ALA A 234 40.57 77.90 -6.91
N LEU A 235 39.91 78.16 -5.78
CA LEU A 235 40.11 79.38 -4.99
C LEU A 235 41.53 79.49 -4.43
N VAL A 236 42.08 78.40 -3.90
CA VAL A 236 43.47 78.40 -3.39
C VAL A 236 44.46 78.68 -4.52
N ILE A 237 44.28 78.07 -5.69
CA ILE A 237 45.15 78.27 -6.85
C ILE A 237 45.06 79.71 -7.37
N THR A 238 43.86 80.26 -7.49
CA THR A 238 43.66 81.66 -7.96
C THR A 238 44.10 82.71 -6.96
N LYS A 239 44.11 82.40 -5.65
CA LYS A 239 44.72 83.26 -4.63
C LYS A 239 46.24 83.16 -4.57
N ALA A 240 46.81 82.04 -5.00
CA ALA A 240 48.24 81.78 -4.97
C ALA A 240 48.98 82.28 -6.22
N ASN A 241 48.28 82.43 -7.35
CA ASN A 241 48.73 83.13 -8.56
C ASN A 241 48.46 84.63 -8.47
#